data_AF-A0A919N086-F1
#
_entry.id   AF-A0A919N086-F1
#
_cell.length_a   1.000
_cell.length_b   1.000
_cell.length_c   1.000
_cell.angle_alpha   90.00
_cell.angle_beta   90.00
_cell.angle_gamma   90.00
#
_symmetry.space_group_name_H-M   'P 1'
#
loop_
_entity.id
_entity.type
_entity.pdbx_description
1 polymer ?
#
loop_
_entity_poly.entity_id
_entity_poly.type
_entity_poly.pdbx_seq_one_letter_code
_entity_poly.pdbx_strand_id
1 'polypeptide(L)'
;MSESRTIRVTVRGSFDALTDEQKAELAANGGDDLLTVRYTEQGHITYDIAARPFFTFRFAEQVDDEKEIPQAAIRAEMKAVAWLEERGYGYKKITSQTVDMSEVPLGKRGRREAAGN
;
A
#
# COMPACT_ATOMS: atom_id res chain seq x y z
N MET A 1 -1.05 -29.50 2.30
CA MET A 1 -0.78 -28.68 1.10
C MET A 1 -0.90 -27.25 1.55
N SER A 2 0.17 -26.47 1.50
CA SER A 2 0.06 -25.02 1.70
C SER A 2 -0.48 -24.43 0.41
N GLU A 3 -1.57 -23.69 0.51
CA GLU A 3 -2.14 -22.93 -0.59
C GLU A 3 -1.60 -21.50 -0.46
N SER A 4 -0.82 -21.05 -1.46
CA SER A 4 -0.27 -19.69 -1.44
C SER A 4 -1.43 -18.71 -1.58
N ARG A 5 -1.53 -17.78 -0.63
CA ARG A 5 -2.58 -16.76 -0.55
C ARG A 5 -1.99 -15.40 -0.87
N THR A 6 -2.62 -14.69 -1.79
CA THR A 6 -2.22 -13.31 -2.09
C THR A 6 -2.85 -12.38 -1.08
N ILE A 7 -2.01 -11.77 -0.25
CA ILE A 7 -2.42 -10.82 0.76
C ILE A 7 -2.16 -9.42 0.26
N ARG A 8 -3.18 -8.58 0.27
CA ARG A 8 -3.07 -7.15 -0.03
C ARG A 8 -3.18 -6.35 1.25
N VAL A 9 -2.19 -5.50 1.51
CA VAL A 9 -2.19 -4.58 2.64
C VAL A 9 -2.27 -3.14 2.14
N THR A 10 -3.20 -2.38 2.70
CA THR A 10 -3.30 -0.93 2.54
C THR A 10 -2.91 -0.25 3.83
N VAL A 11 -1.80 0.48 3.81
CA VAL A 11 -1.36 1.34 4.92
C VAL A 11 -1.78 2.77 4.61
N ARG A 12 -2.39 3.45 5.58
CA ARG A 12 -2.80 4.85 5.48
C ARG A 12 -2.16 5.64 6.59
N GLY A 13 -1.78 6.87 6.29
CA GLY A 13 -1.23 7.78 7.28
C GLY A 13 -1.29 9.22 6.80
N SER A 14 -0.83 10.13 7.65
CA SER A 14 -0.67 11.54 7.29
C SER A 14 0.79 11.91 7.36
N PHE A 15 1.26 12.73 6.42
CA PHE A 15 2.50 13.46 6.60
C PHE A 15 2.37 14.41 7.80
N ASP A 16 3.47 14.61 8.49
CA ASP A 16 3.56 15.50 9.65
C ASP A 16 4.69 16.50 9.47
N ALA A 17 4.40 17.76 9.83
CA ALA A 17 5.37 18.85 9.84
C ALA A 17 6.25 19.00 8.57
N LEU A 18 5.68 18.78 7.38
CA LEU A 18 6.42 18.94 6.11
C LEU A 18 6.97 20.36 5.95
N THR A 19 8.26 20.47 5.62
CA THR A 19 8.86 21.75 5.20
C THR A 19 8.37 22.14 3.82
N ASP A 20 8.55 23.42 3.45
CA ASP A 20 8.12 23.89 2.12
C ASP A 20 8.94 23.25 0.99
N GLU A 21 10.20 22.91 1.25
CA GLU A 21 11.06 22.14 0.34
C GLU A 21 10.53 20.72 0.14
N GLN A 22 10.15 20.02 1.23
CA GLN A 22 9.57 18.67 1.15
C GLN A 22 8.22 18.67 0.44
N LYS A 23 7.39 19.69 0.65
CA LYS A 23 6.13 19.85 -0.10
C LYS A 23 6.41 20.07 -1.58
N ALA A 24 7.38 20.92 -1.93
CA ALA A 24 7.74 21.15 -3.32
C ALA A 24 8.26 19.87 -4.00
N GLU A 25 9.07 19.08 -3.30
CA GLU A 25 9.57 17.79 -3.79
C GLU A 25 8.43 16.78 -4.01
N LEU A 26 7.53 16.61 -3.03
CA LEU A 26 6.37 15.74 -3.15
C LEU A 26 5.44 16.21 -4.29
N ALA A 27 5.22 17.51 -4.45
CA ALA A 27 4.43 18.07 -5.55
C ALA A 27 5.08 17.80 -6.92
N ALA A 28 6.40 17.96 -7.01
CA ALA A 28 7.15 17.77 -8.26
C ALA A 28 7.22 16.30 -8.67
N ASN A 29 7.37 15.39 -7.70
CA ASN A 29 7.28 13.95 -7.94
C ASN A 29 5.86 13.50 -8.30
N GLY A 30 4.85 14.34 -7.99
CA GLY A 30 3.48 14.19 -8.46
C GLY A 30 2.96 12.78 -8.26
N GLY A 31 3.14 12.26 -7.02
CA GLY A 31 3.02 10.86 -6.64
C GLY A 31 2.00 10.07 -7.47
N ASP A 32 2.34 8.82 -7.82
CA ASP A 32 1.65 8.03 -8.85
C ASP A 32 0.12 8.23 -8.88
N ASP A 33 -0.39 8.54 -10.09
CA ASP A 33 -1.80 8.82 -10.34
C ASP A 33 -2.67 7.72 -9.69
N LEU A 34 -3.73 8.15 -8.98
CA LEU A 34 -4.72 7.26 -8.35
C LEU A 34 -5.31 6.25 -9.34
N LEU A 35 -5.26 6.53 -10.65
CA LEU A 35 -5.68 5.62 -11.72
C LEU A 35 -4.67 4.49 -12.03
N THR A 36 -3.41 4.63 -11.62
CA THR A 36 -2.31 3.69 -11.90
C THR A 36 -1.85 2.89 -10.69
N VAL A 37 -2.57 3.02 -9.58
CA VAL A 37 -2.33 2.36 -8.30
C VAL A 37 -2.16 0.85 -8.44
N ARG A 38 -1.06 0.31 -7.89
CA ARG A 38 -0.80 -1.13 -7.84
C ARG A 38 -0.48 -1.60 -6.43
N TYR A 39 -0.74 -2.88 -6.18
CA TYR A 39 -0.19 -3.60 -5.04
C TYR A 39 1.04 -4.37 -5.52
N THR A 40 2.20 -4.08 -4.96
CA THR A 40 3.48 -4.70 -5.34
C THR A 40 4.23 -5.16 -4.09
N GLU A 41 5.21 -6.04 -4.25
CA GLU A 41 6.03 -6.55 -3.13
C GLU A 41 7.02 -5.50 -2.60
N GLN A 42 7.42 -4.55 -3.43
CA GLN A 42 8.19 -3.37 -3.01
C GLN A 42 7.28 -2.38 -2.26
N GLY A 43 5.98 -2.42 -2.58
CA GLY A 43 4.98 -1.49 -2.15
C GLY A 43 4.98 -0.21 -2.98
N HIS A 44 3.85 0.47 -2.98
CA HIS A 44 3.58 1.60 -3.85
C HIS A 44 2.83 2.68 -3.08
N ILE A 45 3.42 3.88 -3.01
CA ILE A 45 2.85 5.00 -2.28
C ILE A 45 2.14 5.96 -3.24
N THR A 46 0.93 6.35 -2.85
CA THR A 46 0.16 7.40 -3.53
C THR A 46 -0.22 8.47 -2.53
N TYR A 47 -0.19 9.72 -2.96
CA TYR A 47 -0.56 10.87 -2.14
C TYR A 47 -1.01 12.01 -3.05
N ASP A 48 -1.81 12.92 -2.48
CA ASP A 48 -2.16 14.19 -3.12
C ASP A 48 -2.01 15.29 -2.08
N ILE A 49 -0.79 15.82 -1.97
CA ILE A 49 -0.46 16.83 -0.96
C ILE A 49 -1.20 18.16 -1.20
N ALA A 50 -1.65 18.43 -2.43
CA ALA A 50 -2.37 19.65 -2.76
C ALA A 50 -3.80 19.60 -2.20
N ALA A 51 -4.41 18.41 -2.21
CA ALA A 51 -5.70 18.20 -1.57
C ALA A 51 -5.56 18.04 -0.04
N ARG A 52 -4.71 17.12 0.43
CA ARG A 52 -4.58 16.77 1.86
C ARG A 52 -3.20 16.14 2.15
N PRO A 53 -2.62 16.32 3.34
CA PRO A 53 -1.35 15.71 3.70
C PRO A 53 -1.51 14.21 4.08
N PHE A 54 -2.30 13.44 3.33
CA PHE A 54 -2.48 12.01 3.53
C PHE A 54 -1.73 11.22 2.48
N PHE A 55 -1.25 10.04 2.87
CA PHE A 55 -0.68 9.06 1.96
C PHE A 55 -1.38 7.71 2.11
N THR A 56 -1.32 6.93 1.04
CA THR A 56 -1.73 5.52 1.05
C THR A 56 -0.60 4.70 0.43
N PHE A 57 -0.09 3.74 1.19
CA PHE A 57 0.91 2.78 0.74
C PHE A 57 0.23 1.43 0.52
N ARG A 58 0.46 0.81 -0.63
CA ARG A 58 -0.17 -0.44 -1.03
C ARG A 58 0.87 -1.49 -1.31
N PHE A 59 0.71 -2.62 -0.66
CA PHE A 59 1.68 -3.71 -0.68
C PHE A 59 0.97 -5.04 -0.88
N ALA A 60 1.55 -5.92 -1.68
CA ALA A 60 1.09 -7.29 -1.79
C ALA A 60 2.24 -8.27 -1.58
N GLU A 61 1.93 -9.40 -0.97
CA GLU A 61 2.83 -10.54 -0.88
C GLU A 61 2.03 -11.85 -0.95
N GLN A 62 2.74 -12.95 -1.20
CA GLN A 62 2.20 -14.29 -1.03
C GLN A 62 2.53 -14.80 0.37
N VAL A 63 1.55 -15.42 1.03
CA VAL A 63 1.77 -16.13 2.30
C VAL A 63 1.34 -17.58 2.16
N ASP A 64 2.07 -18.48 2.79
CA ASP A 64 1.79 -19.92 2.73
C ASP A 64 0.97 -20.40 3.94
N ASP A 65 0.97 -19.64 5.03
CA ASP A 65 0.17 -19.88 6.24
C ASP A 65 -0.69 -18.65 6.59
N GLU A 66 -1.96 -18.88 6.92
CA GLU A 66 -2.90 -17.85 7.39
C GLU A 66 -2.36 -17.11 8.63
N LYS A 67 -1.57 -17.80 9.46
CA LYS A 67 -0.93 -17.21 10.64
C LYS A 67 0.10 -16.13 10.29
N GLU A 68 0.54 -16.05 9.04
CA GLU A 68 1.47 -15.02 8.55
C GLU A 68 0.75 -13.76 8.04
N ILE A 69 -0.58 -13.78 7.88
CA ILE A 69 -1.36 -12.62 7.43
C ILE A 69 -1.14 -11.39 8.33
N PRO A 70 -1.11 -11.51 9.68
CA PRO A 70 -0.80 -10.36 10.53
C PRO A 70 0.64 -9.85 10.33
N GLN A 71 1.57 -10.72 9.95
CA GLN A 71 2.98 -10.36 9.73
C GLN A 71 3.14 -9.59 8.42
N ALA A 72 2.29 -9.86 7.43
CA ALA A 72 2.23 -9.08 6.22
C ALA A 72 1.84 -7.61 6.47
N ALA A 73 0.93 -7.38 7.43
CA ALA A 73 0.56 -6.02 7.83
C ALA A 73 1.76 -5.27 8.44
N ILE A 74 2.49 -5.92 9.35
CA ILE A 74 3.70 -5.37 9.97
C ILE A 74 4.76 -5.06 8.91
N ARG A 75 5.01 -5.98 7.97
CA ARG A 75 5.96 -5.77 6.86
C ARG A 75 5.56 -4.58 5.98
N ALA A 76 4.28 -4.44 5.68
CA ALA A 76 3.78 -3.31 4.91
C ALA A 76 3.98 -1.97 5.64
N GLU A 77 3.68 -1.91 6.94
CA GLU A 77 3.92 -0.72 7.76
C GLU A 77 5.40 -0.36 7.84
N MET A 78 6.27 -1.35 8.07
CA MET A 78 7.72 -1.14 8.09
C MET A 78 8.25 -0.60 6.76
N LYS A 79 7.78 -1.12 5.62
CA LYS A 79 8.16 -0.61 4.30
C LYS A 79 7.65 0.81 4.07
N ALA A 80 6.43 1.11 4.49
CA ALA A 80 5.87 2.45 4.40
C ALA A 80 6.69 3.46 5.24
N VAL A 81 7.02 3.09 6.48
CA VAL A 81 7.86 3.90 7.38
C VAL A 81 9.25 4.10 6.79
N ALA A 82 9.90 3.02 6.32
CA ALA A 82 11.23 3.12 5.71
C ALA A 82 11.24 4.07 4.50
N TRP A 83 10.20 4.04 3.65
CA TRP A 83 10.08 4.96 2.51
C TRP A 83 10.02 6.43 2.94
N LEU A 84 9.28 6.71 4.03
CA LEU A 84 9.13 8.04 4.61
C LEU A 84 10.42 8.51 5.28
N GLU A 85 11.05 7.66 6.09
CA GLU A 85 12.28 7.96 6.82
C GLU A 85 13.48 8.17 5.89
N GLU A 86 13.62 7.37 4.84
CA GLU A 86 14.68 7.53 3.82
C GLU A 86 14.65 8.93 3.17
N ARG A 87 13.47 9.55 3.11
CA ARG A 87 13.24 10.89 2.56
C ARG A 87 13.11 11.97 3.63
N GLY A 88 13.24 11.60 4.91
CA GLY A 88 13.13 12.52 6.04
C GLY A 88 11.72 13.08 6.27
N TYR A 89 10.67 12.43 5.77
CA TYR A 89 9.30 12.89 5.97
C TYR A 89 8.75 12.47 7.32
N GLY A 90 8.24 13.44 8.09
CA GLY A 90 7.46 13.15 9.29
C GLY A 90 6.12 12.48 8.96
N TYR A 91 5.64 11.63 9.87
CA TYR A 91 4.37 10.92 9.69
C TYR A 91 3.62 10.70 11.01
N LYS A 92 2.29 10.56 10.90
CA LYS A 92 1.40 10.27 12.03
C LYS A 92 0.17 9.46 11.61
N LYS A 93 -0.48 8.87 12.62
CA LYS A 93 -1.76 8.15 12.48
C LYS A 93 -1.68 7.02 11.44
N ILE A 94 -0.60 6.25 11.49
CA ILE A 94 -0.47 5.05 10.65
C ILE A 94 -1.52 4.02 11.07
N THR A 95 -2.23 3.49 10.07
CA THR A 95 -3.16 2.37 10.20
C THR A 95 -2.99 1.45 9.01
N SER A 96 -3.14 0.14 9.21
CA SER A 96 -3.09 -0.85 8.13
C SER A 96 -4.40 -1.64 8.04
N GLN A 97 -4.73 -2.08 6.83
CA GLN A 97 -5.85 -2.95 6.54
C GLN A 97 -5.37 -4.06 5.61
N THR A 98 -5.64 -5.30 6.01
CA THR A 98 -5.28 -6.49 5.24
C THR A 98 -6.51 -7.09 4.57
N VAL A 99 -6.33 -7.57 3.33
CA VAL A 99 -7.34 -8.27 2.53
C VAL A 99 -6.70 -9.54 1.96
N ASP A 100 -7.26 -10.69 2.32
CA ASP A 100 -6.93 -11.97 1.70
C ASP A 100 -7.70 -12.13 0.38
N MET A 101 -6.99 -12.16 -0.74
CA MET A 101 -7.62 -12.28 -2.05
C MET A 101 -8.23 -13.65 -2.33
N SER A 102 -7.85 -14.69 -1.56
CA SER A 102 -8.48 -16.02 -1.66
C SER A 102 -9.92 -16.02 -1.12
N GLU A 103 -10.24 -15.11 -0.20
CA GLU A 103 -11.57 -14.98 0.38
C GLU A 103 -12.46 -13.97 -0.36
N VAL A 104 -11.89 -13.16 -1.26
CA VAL A 104 -12.64 -12.16 -2.02
C VAL A 104 -13.50 -12.87 -3.09
N PRO A 105 -14.84 -12.75 -3.03
CA PRO A 105 -15.70 -13.33 -4.05
C PRO A 105 -15.34 -12.76 -5.42
N LEU A 106 -15.11 -13.63 -6.41
CA LEU A 106 -14.78 -13.19 -7.76
C LEU A 106 -15.88 -12.28 -8.32
N GLY A 107 -15.58 -10.98 -8.41
CA GLY A 107 -16.43 -10.01 -9.09
C GLY A 107 -16.62 -10.34 -10.57
N LYS A 108 -17.55 -9.64 -11.25
CA LYS A 108 -17.83 -9.84 -12.69
C LYS A 108 -16.59 -9.75 -13.59
N ARG A 109 -15.55 -8.98 -13.20
CA ARG A 109 -14.27 -8.88 -13.91
C ARG A 109 -13.32 -10.04 -13.60
N GLY A 110 -13.18 -10.45 -12.33
CA GLY A 110 -12.35 -11.60 -11.95
C GLY A 110 -12.83 -12.92 -12.58
N ARG A 111 -14.14 -13.08 -12.78
CA ARG A 111 -14.70 -14.21 -13.54
C ARG A 111 -14.32 -14.25 -15.03
N ARG A 112 -14.03 -13.11 -15.66
CA ARG A 112 -13.61 -13.07 -17.07
C ARG A 112 -12.14 -13.41 -17.25
N GLU A 113 -11.30 -13.01 -16.30
CA GLU A 113 -9.87 -13.34 -16.30
C GLU A 113 -9.63 -14.82 -15.94
N ALA A 114 -10.41 -15.37 -15.01
CA ALA A 114 -10.34 -16.79 -14.64
C ALA A 114 -10.93 -17.76 -15.68
N ALA A 115 -11.83 -17.31 -16.56
CA ALA A 115 -12.44 -18.12 -17.62
C ALA A 115 -11.71 -18.05 -18.97
N GLY A 116 -10.59 -17.32 -19.02
CA GLY A 116 -9.80 -17.08 -20.25
C GLY A 116 -8.47 -17.85 -20.32
N ASN A 117 -8.28 -18.88 -19.49
CA ASN A 117 -7.15 -19.81 -19.58
C ASN A 117 -7.62 -21.19 -20.04
#